data_AF-A0A942HZE0-F1
#
_entry.id   AF-A0A942HZE0-F1
#
_cell.length_a   1.000
_cell.length_b   1.000
_cell.length_c   1.000
_cell.angle_alpha   90.00
_cell.angle_beta   90.00
_cell.angle_gamma   90.00
#
_symmetry.space_group_name_H-M   'P 1'
#
loop_
_entity.id
_entity.type
_entity.pdbx_description
1 polymer ?
#
loop_
_entity_poly.entity_id
_entity_poly.type
_entity_poly.pdbx_seq_one_letter_code
_entity_poly.pdbx_strand_id
1 'polypeptide(L)'
;MRWQLDKKHLYAGGAVLLLGLATGGALLYRAPASTSSPELPASPVPTENRGTIKTVESSIGVKTGESATLDAATAPTANPPEGTQKPSKPFENKTELASFKILKQKVFLTEQEKEQRKHFIQDRALLENLKNLFKYPAPYQDLEAQQNVAVDLLLEAIKSGDAETARGVFKEVIADATIENNQLSPDQRQNLAGVKAEVLYQWSSLEPDRASEMQQSLPGPVSQKIWKNVVTQQDLNRAESAIAK
;
A
#
# COMPACT_ATOMS: atom_id res chain seq x y z
N MET A 1 3.12 38.05 42.39
CA MET A 1 2.13 38.71 41.51
C MET A 1 1.10 37.67 41.12
N ARG A 2 -0.10 37.77 41.69
CA ARG A 2 -1.27 36.92 41.48
C ARG A 2 -2.08 37.51 40.32
N TRP A 3 -2.46 36.71 39.33
CA TRP A 3 -3.55 37.05 38.43
C TRP A 3 -4.72 36.13 38.74
N GLN A 4 -5.70 36.68 39.46
CA GLN A 4 -7.06 36.19 39.50
C GLN A 4 -7.85 36.91 38.41
N LEU A 5 -8.64 36.16 37.65
CA LEU A 5 -9.82 36.70 36.98
C LEU A 5 -10.97 35.73 37.23
N ASP A 6 -12.00 36.28 37.86
CA ASP A 6 -13.22 35.65 38.29
C ASP A 6 -14.39 36.22 37.47
N LYS A 7 -15.43 35.40 37.33
CA LYS A 7 -16.85 35.69 37.05
C LYS A 7 -17.41 35.92 35.63
N LYS A 8 -18.18 34.88 35.23
CA LYS A 8 -19.66 34.82 35.03
C LYS A 8 -20.32 35.66 33.92
N HIS A 9 -20.97 34.94 32.99
CA HIS A 9 -22.37 35.08 32.51
C HIS A 9 -22.73 33.73 31.84
N LEU A 10 -23.58 32.85 32.39
CA LEU A 10 -25.05 32.85 32.47
C LEU A 10 -25.75 33.18 31.14
N TYR A 11 -26.09 32.16 30.36
CA TYR A 11 -27.33 32.14 29.56
C TYR A 11 -27.94 30.74 29.55
N ALA A 12 -29.20 30.73 29.96
CA ALA A 12 -30.14 29.63 29.98
C ALA A 12 -30.95 29.59 28.67
N GLY A 13 -31.54 28.44 28.35
CA GLY A 13 -32.58 28.28 27.34
C GLY A 13 -32.10 27.49 26.12
N GLY A 14 -32.71 26.38 25.71
CA GLY A 14 -33.93 25.76 26.18
C GLY A 14 -34.02 24.33 25.66
N ALA A 15 -34.72 23.50 26.42
CA ALA A 15 -35.12 22.16 26.05
C ALA A 15 -36.21 22.21 24.97
N VAL A 16 -36.08 21.36 23.94
CA VAL A 16 -37.24 20.86 23.20
C VAL A 16 -37.14 19.34 23.17
N LEU A 17 -37.96 18.73 24.02
CA LEU A 17 -38.41 17.35 23.89
C LEU A 17 -39.22 17.23 22.59
N LEU A 18 -38.85 16.28 21.73
CA LEU A 18 -39.84 15.64 20.85
C LEU A 18 -39.74 14.13 20.99
N LEU A 19 -40.78 13.62 21.65
CA LEU A 19 -41.20 12.25 21.81
C LEU A 19 -41.63 11.70 20.44
N GLY A 20 -41.09 10.56 20.03
CA GLY A 20 -41.48 9.86 18.81
C GLY A 20 -41.32 8.35 18.98
N LEU A 21 -42.30 7.75 19.64
CA LEU A 21 -42.51 6.29 19.69
C LEU A 21 -42.83 5.77 18.28
N ALA A 22 -42.01 4.86 17.77
CA ALA A 22 -42.40 3.95 16.69
C ALA A 22 -42.05 2.52 17.09
N THR A 23 -43.07 1.84 17.58
CA THR A 23 -43.21 0.40 17.78
C THR A 23 -43.16 -0.36 16.46
N GLY A 24 -42.52 -1.51 16.46
CA GLY A 24 -42.98 -2.69 15.70
C GLY A 24 -42.07 -3.15 14.57
N GLY A 25 -41.68 -4.43 14.62
CA GLY A 25 -41.21 -5.16 13.45
C GLY A 25 -40.03 -6.10 13.68
N ALA A 26 -40.14 -7.05 14.60
CA ALA A 26 -39.25 -8.21 14.62
C ALA A 26 -39.59 -9.11 13.41
N LEU A 27 -38.85 -8.97 12.32
CA LEU A 27 -38.84 -9.92 11.22
C LEU A 27 -37.77 -10.98 11.51
N LEU A 28 -38.21 -12.10 12.06
CA LEU A 28 -37.44 -13.35 12.10
C LEU A 28 -37.31 -13.86 10.66
N TYR A 29 -36.17 -13.59 10.02
CA TYR A 29 -35.85 -14.21 8.75
C TYR A 29 -35.30 -15.61 8.99
N ARG A 30 -36.13 -16.60 8.66
CA ARG A 30 -35.87 -18.04 8.71
C ARG A 30 -34.92 -18.42 7.56
N ALA A 31 -33.77 -19.00 7.90
CA ALA A 31 -32.89 -19.62 6.92
C ALA A 31 -33.58 -20.82 6.25
N PRO A 32 -33.64 -20.92 4.91
CA PRO A 32 -33.91 -22.18 4.26
C PRO A 32 -32.64 -23.04 4.25
N ALA A 33 -32.88 -24.32 4.51
CA ALA A 33 -31.91 -25.39 4.59
C ALA A 33 -31.15 -25.61 3.29
N SER A 34 -29.93 -26.12 3.46
CA SER A 34 -29.12 -26.78 2.44
C SER A 34 -29.94 -27.70 1.56
N THR A 35 -30.06 -27.36 0.28
CA THR A 35 -30.42 -28.30 -0.77
C THR A 35 -29.17 -28.58 -1.60
N SER A 36 -28.64 -29.77 -1.38
CA SER A 36 -27.75 -30.49 -2.28
C SER A 36 -28.33 -30.59 -3.69
N SER A 37 -27.54 -30.27 -4.71
CA SER A 37 -27.50 -30.86 -6.06
C SER A 37 -26.63 -29.98 -6.99
N PRO A 38 -26.15 -30.47 -8.14
CA PRO A 38 -25.76 -31.82 -8.51
C PRO A 38 -24.30 -31.87 -9.05
N GLU A 39 -23.77 -33.07 -9.12
CA GLU A 39 -22.53 -33.42 -9.80
C GLU A 39 -22.57 -32.96 -11.27
N LEU A 40 -21.65 -32.07 -11.67
CA LEU A 40 -21.43 -31.71 -13.07
C LEU A 40 -20.48 -32.73 -13.71
N PRO A 41 -20.78 -33.22 -14.92
CA PRO A 41 -19.92 -34.16 -15.63
C PRO A 41 -18.59 -33.51 -16.03
N ALA A 42 -17.51 -34.28 -15.88
CA ALA A 42 -16.17 -33.93 -16.31
C ALA A 42 -16.16 -33.50 -17.79
N SER A 43 -15.72 -32.28 -18.06
CA SER A 43 -15.38 -31.85 -19.41
C SER A 43 -14.00 -32.40 -19.81
N PRO A 44 -13.83 -32.84 -21.07
CA PRO A 44 -12.63 -33.53 -21.53
C PRO A 44 -11.42 -32.62 -21.64
N VAL A 45 -10.26 -33.19 -21.30
CA VAL A 45 -8.92 -32.62 -21.47
C VAL A 45 -8.64 -32.36 -22.97
N PRO A 46 -8.30 -31.13 -23.38
CA PRO A 46 -7.69 -30.90 -24.69
C PRO A 46 -6.27 -31.45 -24.68
N THR A 47 -6.06 -32.51 -25.46
CA THR A 47 -4.75 -33.00 -25.88
C THR A 47 -4.38 -32.31 -27.19
N GLU A 48 -3.08 -32.21 -27.47
CA GLU A 48 -2.40 -31.52 -28.60
C GLU A 48 -2.07 -30.04 -28.35
N ASN A 49 -0.89 -29.50 -28.65
CA ASN A 49 0.12 -29.96 -29.61
C ASN A 49 1.49 -29.39 -29.19
N ARG A 50 2.40 -30.22 -28.66
CA ARG A 50 3.77 -29.79 -28.34
C ARG A 50 4.63 -30.00 -29.59
N GLY A 51 4.71 -28.94 -30.40
CA GLY A 51 5.62 -28.84 -31.52
C GLY A 51 7.05 -29.21 -31.14
N THR A 52 7.61 -30.09 -31.96
CA THR A 52 8.95 -30.66 -31.93
C THR A 52 10.02 -29.56 -31.97
N ILE A 53 10.81 -29.41 -30.91
CA ILE A 53 12.10 -28.73 -30.99
C ILE A 53 13.15 -29.78 -31.38
N LYS A 54 13.62 -29.69 -32.63
CA LYS A 54 14.84 -30.36 -33.09
C LYS A 54 16.04 -29.69 -32.41
N THR A 55 16.61 -30.35 -31.41
CA THR A 55 17.96 -30.01 -30.92
C THR A 55 18.96 -30.63 -31.88
N VAL A 56 19.63 -29.77 -32.63
CA VAL A 56 20.79 -30.10 -33.46
C VAL A 56 21.97 -30.37 -32.54
N GLU A 57 22.55 -31.56 -32.68
CA GLU A 57 23.84 -31.94 -32.14
C GLU A 57 24.93 -31.00 -32.65
N SER A 58 25.71 -30.41 -31.75
CA SER A 58 27.02 -29.87 -32.09
C SER A 58 28.02 -30.44 -31.09
N SER A 59 28.74 -31.44 -31.59
CA SER A 59 29.88 -32.11 -30.99
C SER A 59 31.11 -31.20 -31.02
N ILE A 60 31.67 -30.89 -29.86
CA ILE A 60 33.09 -30.54 -29.72
C ILE A 60 33.61 -31.31 -28.51
N GLY A 61 34.37 -32.37 -28.77
CA GLY A 61 35.25 -32.96 -27.78
C GLY A 61 36.63 -32.31 -27.86
N VAL A 62 37.32 -32.15 -26.73
CA VAL A 62 38.77 -32.34 -26.57
C VAL A 62 39.11 -32.56 -25.08
N LYS A 63 39.59 -33.79 -24.81
CA LYS A 63 40.67 -34.28 -23.92
C LYS A 63 40.81 -33.85 -22.44
N THR A 64 40.57 -34.87 -21.62
CA THR A 64 41.30 -35.42 -20.45
C THR A 64 42.74 -34.96 -20.16
N GLY A 65 43.02 -34.77 -18.86
CA GLY A 65 44.31 -34.81 -18.16
C GLY A 65 44.15 -34.24 -16.74
N GLU A 66 43.75 -35.03 -15.73
CA GLU A 66 44.60 -35.74 -14.77
C GLU A 66 45.58 -34.84 -13.99
N SER A 67 45.22 -34.48 -12.75
CA SER A 67 45.84 -34.96 -11.51
C SER A 67 45.62 -33.97 -10.36
N ALA A 68 45.15 -34.47 -9.23
CA ALA A 68 44.87 -33.72 -8.02
C ALA A 68 46.00 -33.89 -7.01
N THR A 69 46.43 -32.80 -6.37
CA THR A 69 46.81 -32.77 -4.94
C THR A 69 46.75 -31.34 -4.40
N LEU A 70 45.78 -31.13 -3.50
CA LEU A 70 45.85 -30.43 -2.21
C LEU A 70 46.76 -29.19 -2.11
N ASP A 71 46.15 -28.01 -2.11
CA ASP A 71 46.55 -26.93 -1.20
C ASP A 71 45.29 -26.31 -0.58
N ALA A 72 45.26 -26.36 0.76
CA ALA A 72 44.22 -25.76 1.58
C ALA A 72 44.39 -24.24 1.58
N ALA A 73 43.48 -23.53 0.90
CA ALA A 73 43.37 -22.08 1.00
C ALA A 73 41.91 -21.70 1.26
N THR A 74 41.62 -21.51 2.54
CA THR A 74 40.71 -20.51 3.11
C THR A 74 39.45 -20.19 2.31
N ALA A 75 38.32 -20.74 2.77
CA ALA A 75 36.99 -20.29 2.41
C ALA A 75 36.91 -18.75 2.52
N PRO A 76 36.44 -18.02 1.50
CA PRO A 76 36.00 -16.66 1.70
C PRO A 76 34.73 -16.74 2.55
N THR A 77 34.87 -16.47 3.84
CA THR A 77 33.76 -16.12 4.72
C THR A 77 33.01 -14.99 4.02
N ALA A 78 31.86 -15.33 3.44
CA ALA A 78 30.92 -14.38 2.91
C ALA A 78 30.48 -13.51 4.08
N ASN A 79 31.11 -12.33 4.19
CA ASN A 79 30.56 -11.26 5.00
C ASN A 79 29.14 -10.99 4.49
N PRO A 80 28.11 -10.99 5.37
CA PRO A 80 26.79 -10.53 4.98
C PRO A 80 26.89 -9.13 4.40
N PRO A 81 26.06 -8.75 3.41
CA PRO A 81 26.07 -7.40 2.87
C PRO A 81 25.62 -6.42 3.96
N GLU A 82 26.61 -5.83 4.63
CA GLU A 82 26.47 -4.79 5.62
C GLU A 82 26.14 -3.48 4.86
N GLY A 83 24.84 -3.27 4.63
CA GLY A 83 24.37 -2.15 3.81
C GLY A 83 22.91 -1.79 4.04
N THR A 84 22.32 -2.20 5.16
CA THR A 84 21.02 -1.69 5.58
C THR A 84 21.25 -0.41 6.36
N GLN A 85 21.35 0.72 5.65
CA GLN A 85 21.33 2.04 6.29
C GLN A 85 19.99 2.20 7.01
N LYS A 86 20.00 1.95 8.31
CA LYS A 86 18.93 2.33 9.22
C LYS A 86 18.76 3.86 9.08
N PRO A 87 17.53 4.37 8.92
CA PRO A 87 17.31 5.81 8.73
C PRO A 87 17.98 6.58 9.87
N SER A 88 18.82 7.55 9.51
CA SER A 88 19.64 8.35 10.43
C SER A 88 18.81 9.25 11.34
N LYS A 89 17.50 9.37 11.08
CA LYS A 89 16.52 9.94 12.00
C LYS A 89 15.28 9.04 12.09
N PRO A 90 14.80 8.70 13.30
CA PRO A 90 13.52 8.05 13.45
C PRO A 90 12.41 8.97 12.90
N PHE A 91 11.50 8.40 12.10
CA PHE A 91 10.27 9.08 11.70
C PHE A 91 9.53 9.60 12.95
N GLU A 92 9.18 10.89 12.96
CA GLU A 92 8.69 11.58 14.16
C GLU A 92 7.28 11.15 14.55
N ASN A 93 6.42 10.80 13.60
CA ASN A 93 4.99 10.52 13.84
C ASN A 93 4.63 9.01 13.91
N LYS A 94 5.53 8.18 14.46
CA LYS A 94 5.30 6.72 14.55
C LYS A 94 4.10 6.37 15.44
N THR A 95 3.91 7.11 16.53
CA THR A 95 2.85 6.85 17.51
C THR A 95 1.47 7.13 16.93
N GLU A 96 1.38 8.17 16.12
CA GLU A 96 0.19 8.63 15.42
C GLU A 96 -0.22 7.61 14.36
N LEU A 97 0.73 7.12 13.55
CA LEU A 97 0.46 6.04 12.59
C LEU A 97 0.00 4.75 13.29
N ALA A 98 0.64 4.37 14.41
CA ALA A 98 0.22 3.20 15.17
C ALA A 98 -1.21 3.37 15.73
N SER A 99 -1.53 4.55 16.25
CA SER A 99 -2.86 4.88 16.76
C SER A 99 -3.90 4.84 15.65
N PHE A 100 -3.61 5.46 14.50
CA PHE A 100 -4.50 5.43 13.35
C PHE A 100 -4.74 4.01 12.84
N LYS A 101 -3.70 3.16 12.76
CA LYS A 101 -3.83 1.74 12.39
C LYS A 101 -4.82 1.01 13.28
N ILE A 102 -4.75 1.22 14.60
CA ILE A 102 -5.68 0.61 15.56
C ILE A 102 -7.11 1.10 15.32
N LEU A 103 -7.30 2.41 15.11
CA LEU A 103 -8.62 2.98 14.83
C LEU A 103 -9.20 2.46 13.51
N LYS A 104 -8.38 2.31 12.46
CA LYS A 104 -8.81 1.80 11.15
C LYS A 104 -9.31 0.36 11.20
N GLN A 105 -8.76 -0.46 12.09
CA GLN A 105 -9.14 -1.88 12.24
C GLN A 105 -10.44 -2.10 13.03
N LYS A 106 -10.96 -1.06 13.72
CA LYS A 106 -12.18 -1.16 14.52
C LYS A 106 -13.43 -0.98 13.65
N VAL A 107 -14.37 -1.91 13.81
CA VAL A 107 -15.69 -1.86 13.14
C VAL A 107 -16.60 -0.82 13.78
N PHE A 108 -16.56 -0.72 15.12
CA PHE A 108 -17.33 0.24 15.89
C PHE A 108 -16.38 1.20 16.61
N LEU A 109 -16.54 2.49 16.32
CA LEU A 109 -15.78 3.57 16.95
C LEU A 109 -16.69 4.31 17.92
N THR A 110 -16.18 4.58 19.12
CA THR A 110 -16.77 5.54 20.06
C THR A 110 -16.68 6.96 19.48
N GLU A 111 -17.48 7.90 20.01
CA GLU A 111 -17.43 9.29 19.54
C GLU A 111 -16.05 9.93 19.71
N GLN A 112 -15.34 9.61 20.80
CA GLN A 112 -13.97 10.06 21.01
C GLN A 112 -13.01 9.52 19.93
N GLU A 113 -13.14 8.25 19.58
CA GLU A 113 -12.30 7.62 18.56
C GLU A 113 -12.62 8.13 17.16
N LYS A 114 -13.88 8.47 16.87
CA LYS A 114 -14.26 9.14 15.62
C LYS A 114 -13.60 10.51 15.52
N GLU A 115 -13.63 11.30 16.58
CA GLU A 115 -12.98 12.61 16.59
C GLU A 115 -11.46 12.49 16.46
N GLN A 116 -10.85 11.50 17.12
CA GLN A 116 -9.42 11.24 16.98
C GLN A 116 -9.05 10.81 15.56
N ARG A 117 -9.84 9.93 14.93
CA ARG A 117 -9.64 9.52 13.54
C ARG A 117 -9.76 10.72 12.59
N LYS A 118 -10.77 11.56 12.81
CA LYS A 118 -10.98 12.81 12.07
C LYS A 118 -9.80 13.76 12.23
N HIS A 119 -9.24 13.86 13.43
CA HIS A 119 -8.06 14.68 13.68
C HIS A 119 -6.86 14.22 12.83
N PHE A 120 -6.58 12.92 12.77
CA PHE A 120 -5.47 12.40 11.95
C PHE A 120 -5.60 12.73 10.45
N ILE A 121 -6.80 12.65 9.89
CA ILE A 121 -7.04 12.95 8.47
C ILE A 121 -7.14 14.45 8.16
N GLN A 122 -7.10 15.30 9.18
CA GLN A 122 -7.15 16.77 9.06
C GLN A 122 -5.87 17.45 9.54
N ASP A 123 -4.98 16.73 10.22
CA ASP A 123 -3.69 17.25 10.67
C ASP A 123 -2.73 17.39 9.48
N ARG A 124 -2.68 18.60 8.95
CA ARG A 124 -1.80 18.95 7.83
C ARG A 124 -0.32 18.62 8.09
N ALA A 125 0.18 18.89 9.30
CA ALA A 125 1.59 18.67 9.61
C ALA A 125 1.92 17.17 9.61
N LEU A 126 1.04 16.35 10.20
CA LEU A 126 1.15 14.90 10.14
C LEU A 126 1.16 14.41 8.69
N LEU A 127 0.18 14.82 7.88
CA LEU A 127 0.05 14.38 6.49
C LEU A 127 1.28 14.78 5.66
N GLU A 128 1.73 16.05 5.74
CA GLU A 128 2.93 16.52 5.03
C GLU A 128 4.18 15.75 5.44
N ASN A 129 4.31 15.36 6.71
CA ASN A 129 5.46 14.60 7.19
C ASN A 129 5.52 13.18 6.63
N LEU A 130 4.40 12.58 6.20
CA LEU A 130 4.37 11.22 5.65
C LEU A 130 5.24 11.04 4.41
N LYS A 131 5.47 12.10 3.63
CA LYS A 131 6.38 12.05 2.47
C LYS A 131 7.78 11.59 2.82
N ASN A 132 8.24 11.89 4.03
CA ASN A 132 9.57 11.49 4.49
C ASN A 132 9.65 9.97 4.67
N LEU A 133 8.54 9.32 5.04
CA LEU A 133 8.49 7.87 5.22
C LEU A 133 8.67 7.11 3.90
N PHE A 134 8.15 7.66 2.79
CA PHE A 134 8.22 7.03 1.47
C PHE A 134 9.56 7.20 0.76
N LYS A 135 10.40 8.13 1.23
CA LYS A 135 11.75 8.35 0.67
C LYS A 135 12.75 7.28 1.11
N TYR A 136 12.42 6.49 2.12
CA TYR A 136 13.30 5.44 2.61
C TYR A 136 12.92 4.09 2.01
N PRO A 137 13.90 3.31 1.53
CA PRO A 137 13.64 1.92 1.20
C PRO A 137 13.17 1.20 2.47
N ALA A 138 12.20 0.29 2.33
CA ALA A 138 11.67 -0.53 3.41
C ALA A 138 12.19 -1.96 3.34
N PRO A 139 13.47 -2.23 3.65
CA PRO A 139 14.00 -3.59 3.64
C PRO A 139 13.47 -4.44 4.80
N TYR A 140 12.72 -3.85 5.74
CA TYR A 140 12.18 -4.51 6.92
C TYR A 140 10.66 -4.39 6.94
N GLN A 141 9.99 -5.48 7.36
CA GLN A 141 8.53 -5.59 7.44
C GLN A 141 7.87 -4.46 8.26
N ASP A 142 8.52 -4.01 9.34
CA ASP A 142 7.97 -2.94 10.19
C ASP A 142 7.86 -1.59 9.46
N LEU A 143 8.83 -1.28 8.59
CA LEU A 143 8.83 -0.03 7.83
C LEU A 143 7.82 -0.10 6.68
N GLU A 144 7.74 -1.25 6.01
CA GLU A 144 6.72 -1.51 4.99
C GLU A 144 5.31 -1.39 5.58
N ALA A 145 5.07 -1.98 6.76
CA ALA A 145 3.81 -1.86 7.46
C ALA A 145 3.47 -0.40 7.82
N GLN A 146 4.46 0.43 8.18
CA GLN A 146 4.25 1.86 8.41
C GLN A 146 3.92 2.60 7.11
N GLN A 147 4.58 2.27 6.01
CA GLN A 147 4.31 2.86 4.70
C GLN A 147 2.89 2.55 4.23
N ASN A 148 2.43 1.30 4.37
CA ASN A 148 1.06 0.91 4.01
C ASN A 148 0.01 1.68 4.83
N VAL A 149 0.24 1.83 6.14
CA VAL A 149 -0.64 2.62 7.00
C VAL A 149 -0.61 4.11 6.63
N ALA A 150 0.55 4.64 6.21
CA ALA A 150 0.65 6.02 5.74
C ALA A 150 -0.11 6.24 4.43
N VAL A 151 -0.05 5.29 3.48
CA VAL A 151 -0.87 5.32 2.25
C VAL A 151 -2.34 5.32 2.62
N ASP A 152 -2.75 4.44 3.54
CA ASP A 152 -4.13 4.37 4.02
C ASP A 152 -4.63 5.69 4.62
N LEU A 153 -3.81 6.32 5.46
CA LEU A 153 -4.13 7.61 6.08
C LEU A 153 -4.31 8.71 5.03
N LEU A 154 -3.43 8.77 4.03
CA LEU A 154 -3.53 9.73 2.93
C LEU A 154 -4.77 9.50 2.07
N LEU A 155 -5.09 8.25 1.73
CA LEU A 155 -6.31 7.92 0.98
C LEU A 155 -7.57 8.32 1.74
N GLU A 156 -7.58 8.14 3.05
CA GLU A 156 -8.70 8.55 3.89
C GLU A 156 -8.83 10.07 3.99
N ALA A 157 -7.71 10.79 4.09
CA ALA A 157 -7.68 12.24 4.02
C ALA A 157 -8.20 12.76 2.67
N ILE A 158 -7.92 12.08 1.55
CA ILE A 158 -8.51 12.40 0.24
C ILE A 158 -10.03 12.24 0.25
N LYS A 159 -10.55 11.18 0.89
CA LYS A 159 -11.98 10.87 0.89
C LYS A 159 -12.81 11.80 1.77
N SER A 160 -12.29 12.18 2.95
CA SER A 160 -13.11 12.82 3.99
C SER A 160 -12.36 13.80 4.89
N GLY A 161 -11.11 14.14 4.58
CA GLY A 161 -10.26 15.02 5.38
C GLY A 161 -9.61 16.12 4.57
N ASP A 162 -8.34 16.42 4.85
CA ASP A 162 -7.52 17.37 4.09
C ASP A 162 -7.02 16.74 2.78
N ALA A 163 -7.91 16.72 1.79
CA ALA A 163 -7.65 16.12 0.49
C ALA A 163 -6.62 16.89 -0.34
N GLU A 164 -6.41 18.19 -0.09
CA GLU A 164 -5.41 18.97 -0.81
C GLU A 164 -4.00 18.56 -0.38
N THR A 165 -3.76 18.56 0.93
CA THR A 165 -2.46 18.16 1.50
C THR A 165 -2.12 16.73 1.13
N ALA A 166 -3.08 15.80 1.25
CA ALA A 166 -2.84 14.39 0.94
C ALA A 166 -2.49 14.15 -0.54
N ARG A 167 -3.17 14.85 -1.48
CA ARG A 167 -2.80 14.82 -2.90
C ARG A 167 -1.41 15.42 -3.14
N GLY A 168 -1.09 16.52 -2.46
CA GLY A 168 0.24 17.14 -2.52
C GLY A 168 1.35 16.13 -2.17
N VAL A 169 1.16 15.39 -1.09
CA VAL A 169 2.08 14.33 -0.66
C VAL A 169 2.22 13.24 -1.72
N PHE A 170 1.12 12.73 -2.28
CA PHE A 170 1.21 11.72 -3.34
C PHE A 170 1.92 12.23 -4.60
N LYS A 171 1.68 13.49 -5.01
CA LYS A 171 2.42 14.11 -6.13
C LYS A 171 3.91 14.15 -5.86
N GLU A 172 4.32 14.57 -4.66
CA GLU A 172 5.75 14.61 -4.29
C GLU A 172 6.39 13.21 -4.34
N VAL A 173 5.69 12.18 -3.86
CA VAL A 173 6.19 10.79 -3.90
C VAL A 173 6.29 10.27 -5.33
N ILE A 174 5.32 10.57 -6.18
CA ILE A 174 5.32 10.13 -7.59
C ILE A 174 6.42 10.86 -8.38
N ALA A 175 6.62 12.15 -8.13
CA ALA A 175 7.64 12.97 -8.76
C ALA A 175 9.08 12.66 -8.29
N ASP A 176 9.24 11.86 -7.23
CA ASP A 176 10.56 11.51 -6.70
C ASP A 176 11.39 10.71 -7.72
N ALA A 177 12.51 11.29 -8.18
CA ALA A 177 13.40 10.70 -9.19
C ALA A 177 14.40 9.66 -8.63
N THR A 178 14.39 9.39 -7.32
CA THR A 178 15.39 8.54 -6.65
C THR A 178 15.52 7.16 -7.30
N ILE A 179 14.42 6.54 -7.72
CA ILE A 179 14.43 5.20 -8.35
C ILE A 179 15.07 5.16 -9.75
N GLU A 180 15.20 6.33 -10.39
CA GLU A 180 15.88 6.47 -11.68
C GLU A 180 17.40 6.45 -11.52
N ASN A 181 17.92 6.66 -10.30
CA ASN A 181 19.34 6.67 -10.03
C ASN A 181 19.93 5.25 -10.07
N ASN A 182 20.72 4.97 -11.11
CA ASN A 182 21.41 3.68 -11.29
C ASN A 182 22.57 3.44 -10.30
N GLN A 183 22.94 4.44 -9.48
CA GLN A 183 23.96 4.29 -8.43
C GLN A 183 23.40 3.68 -7.15
N LEU A 184 22.07 3.67 -6.97
CA LEU A 184 21.43 2.96 -5.86
C LEU A 184 21.50 1.46 -6.08
N SER A 185 21.54 0.70 -4.98
CA SER A 185 21.52 -0.75 -5.10
C SER A 185 20.21 -1.23 -5.74
N PRO A 186 20.23 -2.34 -6.51
CA PRO A 186 19.02 -2.89 -7.10
C PRO A 186 17.89 -3.11 -6.08
N ASP A 187 18.21 -3.61 -4.89
CA ASP A 187 17.23 -3.85 -3.81
C ASP A 187 16.60 -2.56 -3.29
N GLN A 188 17.39 -1.50 -3.10
CA GLN A 188 16.86 -0.20 -2.67
C GLN A 188 15.92 0.38 -3.73
N ARG A 189 16.30 0.29 -5.01
CA ARG A 189 15.48 0.75 -6.13
C ARG A 189 14.19 -0.04 -6.24
N GLN A 190 14.26 -1.37 -6.08
CA GLN A 190 13.10 -2.26 -6.08
C GLN A 190 12.12 -1.90 -4.97
N ASN A 191 12.59 -1.67 -3.75
CA ASN A 191 11.76 -1.31 -2.60
C ASN A 191 11.05 0.03 -2.83
N LEU A 192 11.79 1.06 -3.24
CA LEU A 192 11.22 2.38 -3.54
C LEU A 192 10.26 2.34 -4.75
N ALA A 193 10.56 1.51 -5.76
CA ALA A 193 9.66 1.28 -6.89
C ALA A 193 8.35 0.62 -6.44
N GLY A 194 8.41 -0.33 -5.50
CA GLY A 194 7.23 -0.95 -4.88
C GLY A 194 6.33 0.07 -4.19
N VAL A 195 6.91 0.95 -3.36
CA VAL A 195 6.17 2.04 -2.69
C VAL A 195 5.51 2.97 -3.72
N LYS A 196 6.25 3.39 -4.76
CA LYS A 196 5.70 4.22 -5.82
C LYS A 196 4.56 3.51 -6.58
N ALA A 197 4.72 2.23 -6.86
CA ALA A 197 3.70 1.43 -7.54
C ALA A 197 2.41 1.35 -6.71
N GLU A 198 2.52 1.12 -5.41
CA GLU A 198 1.38 1.06 -4.49
C GLU A 198 0.65 2.41 -4.44
N VAL A 199 1.39 3.52 -4.29
CA VAL A 199 0.82 4.87 -4.30
C VAL A 199 0.09 5.15 -5.61
N LEU A 200 0.72 4.86 -6.75
CA LEU A 200 0.10 5.04 -8.07
C LEU A 200 -1.17 4.20 -8.20
N TYR A 201 -1.12 2.93 -7.80
CA TYR A 201 -2.25 2.00 -7.90
C TYR A 201 -3.43 2.44 -7.05
N GLN A 202 -3.19 2.73 -5.77
CA GLN A 202 -4.26 3.12 -4.85
C GLN A 202 -4.86 4.48 -5.22
N TRP A 203 -4.01 5.45 -5.58
CA TRP A 203 -4.49 6.78 -5.92
C TRP A 203 -5.26 6.79 -7.25
N SER A 204 -4.77 6.12 -8.30
CA SER A 204 -5.49 6.05 -9.58
C SER A 204 -6.78 5.21 -9.50
N SER A 205 -6.86 4.28 -8.55
CA SER A 205 -8.12 3.58 -8.24
C SER A 205 -9.14 4.49 -7.58
N LEU A 206 -8.68 5.42 -6.73
CA LEU A 206 -9.54 6.36 -6.00
C LEU A 206 -9.98 7.54 -6.86
N GLU A 207 -9.07 8.12 -7.66
CA GLU A 207 -9.31 9.29 -8.50
C GLU A 207 -8.86 9.00 -9.96
N PRO A 208 -9.60 8.16 -10.71
CA PRO A 208 -9.21 7.77 -12.07
C PRO A 208 -9.12 8.95 -13.04
N ASP A 209 -9.93 10.00 -12.84
CA ASP A 209 -9.92 11.21 -13.67
C ASP A 209 -8.59 11.98 -13.56
N ARG A 210 -7.79 11.72 -12.53
CA ARG A 210 -6.45 12.30 -12.33
C ARG A 210 -5.32 11.45 -12.88
N ALA A 211 -5.59 10.30 -13.48
CA ALA A 211 -4.57 9.39 -14.00
C ALA A 211 -3.58 10.08 -14.97
N SER A 212 -4.07 10.99 -15.82
CA SER A 212 -3.21 11.77 -16.71
C SER A 212 -2.26 12.71 -15.97
N GLU A 213 -2.71 13.32 -14.87
CA GLU A 213 -1.87 14.17 -14.01
C GLU A 213 -0.75 13.35 -13.34
N MET A 214 -1.09 12.15 -12.86
CA MET A 214 -0.11 11.21 -12.27
C MET A 214 0.95 10.84 -13.31
N GLN A 215 0.54 10.49 -14.53
CA GLN A 215 1.45 10.12 -15.61
C GLN A 215 2.41 11.26 -15.99
N GLN A 216 1.92 12.49 -16.06
CA GLN A 216 2.74 13.68 -16.38
C GLN A 216 3.78 13.99 -15.30
N SER A 217 3.52 13.58 -14.06
CA SER A 217 4.40 13.82 -12.91
C SER A 217 5.54 12.80 -12.80
N LEU A 218 5.59 11.77 -13.66
CA LEU A 218 6.59 10.70 -13.57
C LEU A 218 7.97 11.20 -14.05
N PRO A 219 9.02 11.07 -13.23
CA PRO A 219 10.31 11.72 -13.49
C PRO A 219 11.15 11.06 -14.59
N GLY A 220 10.87 9.81 -14.96
CA GLY A 220 11.72 9.09 -15.89
C GLY A 220 11.19 7.73 -16.34
N PRO A 221 12.01 7.00 -17.13
CA PRO A 221 11.60 5.76 -17.78
C PRO A 221 11.20 4.64 -16.82
N VAL A 222 11.85 4.52 -15.64
CA VAL A 222 11.52 3.49 -14.65
C VAL A 222 10.14 3.76 -14.06
N SER A 223 9.89 5.00 -13.64
CA SER A 223 8.58 5.45 -13.14
C SER A 223 7.47 5.28 -14.18
N GLN A 224 7.75 5.58 -15.46
CA GLN A 224 6.81 5.35 -16.56
C GLN A 224 6.51 3.87 -16.78
N LYS A 225 7.51 2.98 -16.64
CA LYS A 225 7.29 1.54 -16.72
C LYS A 225 6.41 1.04 -15.57
N ILE A 226 6.65 1.53 -14.35
CA ILE A 226 5.81 1.22 -13.17
C ILE A 226 4.36 1.63 -13.45
N TRP A 227 4.13 2.84 -13.95
CA TRP A 227 2.79 3.32 -14.29
C TRP A 227 2.09 2.44 -15.32
N LYS A 228 2.78 2.05 -16.40
CA LYS A 228 2.22 1.13 -17.40
C LYS A 228 1.76 -0.18 -16.76
N ASN A 229 2.58 -0.76 -15.88
CA ASN A 229 2.23 -1.99 -15.18
C ASN A 229 1.00 -1.80 -14.26
N VAL A 230 0.92 -0.66 -13.56
CA VAL A 230 -0.23 -0.31 -12.71
C VAL A 230 -1.51 -0.22 -13.53
N VAL A 231 -1.48 0.49 -14.67
CA VAL A 231 -2.63 0.61 -15.58
C VAL A 231 -3.04 -0.76 -16.11
N THR A 232 -2.08 -1.58 -16.57
CA THR A 232 -2.37 -2.94 -17.06
C THR A 232 -3.03 -3.80 -15.98
N GLN A 233 -2.53 -3.78 -14.73
CA GLN A 233 -3.15 -4.51 -13.62
C GLN A 233 -4.58 -4.03 -13.34
N GLN A 234 -4.82 -2.72 -13.38
CA GLN A 234 -6.17 -2.18 -13.17
C GLN A 234 -7.13 -2.57 -14.29
N ASP A 235 -6.68 -2.57 -15.53
CA ASP A 235 -7.49 -2.99 -16.68
C ASP A 235 -7.83 -4.49 -16.60
N LEU A 236 -6.88 -5.33 -16.20
CA LEU A 236 -7.12 -6.75 -15.94
C LEU A 236 -8.16 -6.95 -14.83
N ASN A 237 -8.01 -6.26 -13.70
CA ASN A 237 -8.97 -6.34 -12.58
C ASN A 237 -10.38 -5.90 -13.00
N ARG A 238 -10.49 -4.87 -13.85
CA ARG A 238 -11.78 -4.42 -14.41
C ARG A 238 -12.38 -5.45 -15.36
N ALA A 239 -11.56 -6.05 -16.23
CA ALA A 239 -12.01 -7.08 -17.15
C ALA A 239 -12.52 -8.34 -16.42
N GLU A 240 -11.78 -8.81 -15.42
CA GLU A 240 -12.18 -9.95 -14.59
C GLU A 240 -13.47 -9.66 -13.82
N SER A 241 -13.60 -8.44 -13.26
CA SER A 241 -14.82 -8.00 -12.57
C SER A 241 -16.04 -7.88 -13.49
N ALA A 242 -15.84 -7.69 -14.79
CA ALA A 242 -16.91 -7.64 -15.77
C ALA A 242 -17.39 -9.05 -16.18
N ILE A 243 -16.49 -10.04 -16.17
CA ILE A 243 -16.79 -11.45 -16.49
C ILE A 243 -17.49 -12.16 -15.32
N ALA A 244 -17.19 -11.76 -14.08
CA ALA A 244 -17.73 -12.38 -12.86
C ALA A 244 -19.16 -11.91 -12.49
N LYS A 245 -19.82 -11.10 -13.32
CA LYS A 245 -21.20 -10.62 -13.13
C LYS A 245 -22.17 -11.39 -14.01
#